data_AF-A0A849WXG6-F1
#
_entry.id   AF-A0A849WXG6-F1
#
_cell.length_a   1.000
_cell.length_b   1.000
_cell.length_c   1.000
_cell.angle_alpha   90.00
_cell.angle_beta   90.00
_cell.angle_gamma   90.00
#
_symmetry.space_group_name_H-M   'P 1'
#
loop_
_entity.id
_entity.type
_entity.pdbx_description
1 polymer ?
#
loop_
_entity_poly.entity_id
_entity_poly.type
_entity_poly.pdbx_seq_one_letter_code
_entity_poly.pdbx_strand_id
1 'polypeptide(L)'
;MSLSLLILLVLQCFMFAGLYILWIKFHKPQGDDPRLTRGLQLLQSKISVLEDLSDRTETQVNQLTALMENKIKEIQIKVIEADKIINAIEMNIHKSLEVAKIFQDKIPHKEIMERQHTIKYVKAAKLAHQGLSIEDISKEVDLTPGEIDLILKLNKENLMFEEDSLPEWINVNSMNDQNIDSKLVQNQWVDFEKAFELPKVDKENLKRLGDRFKEAVHQANEKNLHDSTIATEAAMGSKIASIPMNQPQKKDAIQQEAVNQKGKVVTVKPFAFKRIEQTN
;
A
#
# COMPACT_ATOMS: atom_id res chain seq x y z
N MET A 1 -60.63 -33.50 -88.33
CA MET A 1 -60.25 -32.18 -87.79
C MET A 1 -60.57 -32.04 -86.31
N SER A 2 -61.78 -32.39 -85.84
CA SER A 2 -62.13 -32.34 -84.41
C SER A 2 -61.42 -33.38 -83.54
N LEU A 3 -61.29 -34.63 -84.00
CA LEU A 3 -60.66 -35.71 -83.23
C LEU A 3 -59.15 -35.49 -82.99
N SER A 4 -58.45 -34.96 -84.00
CA SER A 4 -57.03 -34.61 -83.91
C SER A 4 -56.76 -33.47 -82.93
N LEU A 5 -57.69 -32.50 -82.80
CA LEU A 5 -57.59 -31.42 -81.82
C LEU A 5 -57.79 -31.93 -80.38
N LEU A 6 -58.70 -32.90 -80.17
CA LEU A 6 -58.94 -33.49 -78.85
C LEU A 6 -57.70 -34.26 -78.35
N ILE A 7 -57.07 -35.05 -79.22
CA ILE A 7 -55.82 -35.77 -78.88
C ILE A 7 -54.69 -34.80 -78.53
N LEU A 8 -54.56 -33.70 -79.28
CA LEU A 8 -53.54 -32.68 -79.01
C LEU A 8 -53.76 -31.97 -77.66
N LEU A 9 -55.03 -31.72 -77.29
CA LEU A 9 -55.40 -31.10 -76.02
C LEU A 9 -55.10 -32.02 -74.83
N VAL A 10 -55.41 -33.32 -74.95
CA VAL A 10 -55.09 -34.31 -73.91
C VAL A 10 -53.58 -34.43 -73.72
N LEU A 11 -52.81 -34.48 -74.81
CA LEU A 11 -51.35 -34.54 -74.76
C LEU A 11 -50.76 -33.29 -74.07
N GLN A 12 -51.29 -32.10 -74.38
CA GLN A 12 -50.84 -30.85 -73.77
C GLN A 12 -51.12 -30.81 -72.26
N CYS A 13 -52.28 -31.29 -71.81
CA CYS A 13 -52.59 -31.43 -70.38
C CYS A 13 -51.62 -32.39 -69.67
N PHE A 14 -51.27 -33.52 -70.29
CA PHE A 14 -50.28 -34.44 -69.73
C PHE A 14 -48.88 -33.82 -69.63
N MET A 15 -48.46 -33.06 -70.64
CA MET A 15 -47.19 -32.33 -70.60
C MET A 15 -47.16 -31.29 -69.48
N PHE A 16 -48.22 -30.51 -69.30
CA PHE A 16 -48.31 -29.55 -68.20
C PHE A 16 -48.35 -30.21 -66.83
N ALA A 17 -49.07 -31.32 -66.68
CA ALA A 17 -49.07 -32.10 -65.45
C ALA A 17 -47.68 -32.68 -65.13
N GLY A 18 -46.99 -33.19 -66.15
CA GLY A 18 -45.61 -33.69 -66.01
C GLY A 18 -44.63 -32.59 -65.59
N LEU A 19 -44.71 -31.42 -66.23
CA LEU A 19 -43.91 -30.24 -65.88
C LEU A 19 -44.21 -29.75 -64.46
N TYR A 20 -45.49 -29.77 -64.05
CA TYR A 20 -45.88 -29.38 -62.70
C TYR A 20 -45.33 -30.32 -61.63
N ILE A 21 -45.36 -31.64 -61.88
CA ILE A 21 -44.77 -32.64 -60.98
C ILE A 21 -43.24 -32.48 -60.92
N LEU A 22 -42.59 -32.21 -62.05
CA LEU A 22 -41.15 -31.98 -62.10
C LEU A 22 -40.78 -30.71 -61.33
N TRP A 23 -41.58 -29.64 -61.46
CA TRP A 23 -41.37 -28.38 -60.78
C TRP A 23 -41.49 -28.53 -59.28
N ILE A 24 -42.51 -29.23 -58.78
CA ILE A 24 -42.66 -29.56 -57.34
C ILE A 24 -41.47 -30.39 -56.85
N LYS A 25 -41.02 -31.38 -57.62
CA LYS A 25 -39.89 -32.23 -57.23
C LYS A 25 -38.57 -31.44 -57.18
N PHE A 26 -38.40 -30.45 -58.06
CA PHE A 26 -37.20 -29.62 -58.12
C PHE A 26 -37.21 -28.50 -57.07
N HIS A 27 -38.38 -27.96 -56.73
CA HIS A 27 -38.55 -26.94 -55.68
C HIS A 27 -38.72 -27.51 -54.29
N LYS A 28 -38.80 -28.83 -54.12
CA LYS A 28 -38.73 -29.42 -52.80
C LYS A 28 -37.32 -29.16 -52.26
N PRO A 29 -37.14 -28.30 -51.23
CA PRO A 29 -35.82 -28.05 -50.69
C PRO A 29 -35.25 -29.40 -50.28
N GLN A 30 -34.08 -29.73 -50.81
CA GLN A 30 -33.33 -30.90 -50.35
C GLN A 30 -33.17 -30.70 -48.85
N GLY A 31 -33.80 -31.55 -48.03
CA GLY A 31 -33.82 -31.35 -46.60
C GLY A 31 -32.39 -31.29 -46.10
N ASP A 32 -31.96 -30.13 -45.61
CA ASP A 32 -30.62 -29.93 -45.07
C ASP A 32 -30.34 -31.04 -44.06
N ASP A 33 -29.21 -31.72 -44.23
CA ASP A 33 -28.90 -32.89 -43.42
C ASP A 33 -29.05 -32.54 -41.93
N PRO A 34 -29.88 -33.28 -41.16
CA PRO A 34 -30.15 -32.95 -39.76
C PRO A 34 -28.89 -32.96 -38.89
N ARG A 35 -27.81 -33.60 -39.35
CA ARG A 35 -26.48 -33.59 -38.74
C ARG A 35 -25.74 -32.26 -38.95
N LEU A 36 -25.85 -31.67 -40.14
CA LEU A 36 -25.20 -30.41 -40.47
C LEU A 36 -25.90 -29.25 -39.75
N THR A 37 -27.23 -29.26 -39.71
CA THR A 37 -28.04 -28.27 -38.97
C THR A 37 -27.75 -28.30 -37.47
N ARG A 38 -27.66 -29.49 -36.85
CA ARG A 38 -27.26 -29.62 -35.43
C ARG A 38 -25.81 -29.20 -35.19
N GLY A 39 -24.90 -29.48 -36.13
CA GLY A 39 -23.51 -29.04 -36.07
C GLY A 39 -23.39 -27.51 -36.10
N LEU A 40 -24.15 -26.86 -36.98
CA LEU A 40 -24.19 -25.40 -37.09
C LEU A 40 -24.77 -24.75 -35.82
N GLN A 41 -25.85 -25.32 -35.25
CA GLN A 41 -26.43 -24.86 -33.99
C GLN A 41 -25.46 -24.99 -32.81
N LEU A 42 -24.69 -26.10 -32.74
CA LEU A 42 -23.67 -26.29 -31.72
C LEU A 42 -22.53 -25.27 -31.85
N LEU A 43 -22.11 -24.94 -33.06
CA LEU A 43 -21.10 -23.90 -33.30
C LEU A 43 -21.62 -22.52 -32.91
N GLN A 44 -22.85 -22.17 -33.29
CA GLN A 44 -23.46 -20.90 -32.90
C GLN A 44 -23.57 -20.79 -31.37
N SER A 45 -23.97 -21.87 -30.69
CA SER A 45 -23.98 -21.92 -29.23
C SER A 45 -22.58 -21.77 -28.62
N LYS A 46 -21.55 -22.43 -29.19
CA LYS A 46 -20.16 -22.29 -28.73
C LYS A 46 -19.60 -20.89 -28.97
N ILE A 47 -19.94 -20.26 -30.09
CA ILE A 47 -19.55 -18.89 -30.40
C ILE A 47 -20.19 -17.95 -29.38
N SER A 48 -21.48 -18.08 -29.10
CA SER A 48 -22.18 -17.26 -28.10
C SER A 48 -21.61 -17.46 -26.69
N VAL A 49 -21.24 -18.69 -26.31
CA VAL A 49 -20.59 -18.94 -25.01
C VAL A 49 -19.17 -18.37 -24.97
N LEU A 50 -18.40 -18.46 -26.05
CA LEU A 50 -17.06 -17.87 -26.12
C LEU A 50 -17.09 -16.34 -26.11
N GLU A 51 -18.09 -15.75 -26.76
CA GLU A 51 -18.34 -14.31 -26.74
C GLU A 51 -18.67 -13.84 -25.32
N ASP A 52 -19.60 -14.50 -24.62
CA ASP A 52 -19.91 -14.18 -23.22
C ASP A 52 -18.69 -14.35 -22.29
N LEU A 53 -17.90 -15.42 -22.49
CA LEU A 53 -16.68 -15.63 -21.71
C LEU A 53 -15.62 -14.57 -22.01
N SER A 54 -15.53 -14.13 -23.28
CA SER A 54 -14.64 -13.07 -23.74
C SER A 54 -15.03 -11.74 -23.09
N ASP A 55 -16.30 -11.35 -23.16
CA ASP A 55 -16.83 -10.13 -22.57
C ASP A 55 -16.64 -10.10 -21.05
N ARG A 56 -16.87 -11.24 -20.39
CA ARG A 56 -16.61 -11.38 -18.95
C ARG A 56 -15.13 -11.29 -18.61
N THR A 57 -14.26 -11.83 -19.45
CA THR A 57 -12.80 -11.74 -19.25
C THR A 57 -12.33 -10.30 -19.44
N GLU A 58 -12.82 -9.62 -20.48
CA GLU A 58 -12.50 -8.21 -20.74
C GLU A 58 -12.92 -7.31 -19.57
N THR A 59 -14.14 -7.48 -19.07
CA THR A 59 -14.60 -6.73 -17.88
C THR A 59 -13.75 -7.01 -16.64
N GLN A 60 -13.35 -8.25 -16.40
CA GLN A 60 -12.45 -8.60 -15.30
C GLN A 60 -11.05 -8.00 -15.46
N VAL A 61 -10.49 -8.02 -16.68
CA VAL A 61 -9.18 -7.42 -16.97
C VAL A 61 -9.22 -5.90 -16.78
N ASN A 62 -10.30 -5.25 -17.19
CA ASN A 62 -10.49 -3.81 -16.99
C ASN A 62 -10.61 -3.47 -15.49
N GLN A 63 -11.37 -4.26 -14.73
CA GLN A 63 -11.46 -4.10 -13.28
C GLN A 63 -10.11 -4.32 -12.58
N LEU A 64 -9.35 -5.34 -13.00
CA LEU A 64 -8.03 -5.61 -12.46
C LEU A 64 -7.05 -4.48 -12.77
N THR A 65 -7.09 -3.95 -13.99
CA THR A 65 -6.27 -2.80 -14.42
C THR A 65 -6.59 -1.58 -13.56
N ALA A 66 -7.86 -1.26 -13.36
CA ALA A 66 -8.29 -0.14 -12.52
C ALA A 66 -7.86 -0.32 -11.05
N LEU A 67 -7.96 -1.54 -10.51
CA LEU A 67 -7.50 -1.85 -9.15
C LEU A 67 -5.97 -1.69 -9.05
N MET A 68 -5.23 -2.16 -10.05
CA MET A 68 -3.78 -2.04 -10.11
C MET A 68 -3.35 -0.57 -10.16
N GLU A 69 -3.99 0.26 -10.98
CA GLU A 69 -3.71 1.70 -11.04
C GLU A 69 -3.96 2.39 -9.68
N ASN A 70 -5.06 2.03 -9.00
CA ASN A 70 -5.33 2.55 -7.65
C ASN A 70 -4.27 2.11 -6.64
N LYS A 71 -3.82 0.86 -6.70
CA LYS A 71 -2.74 0.37 -5.82
C LYS A 71 -1.39 1.00 -6.12
N ILE A 72 -1.08 1.28 -7.38
CA ILE A 72 0.12 2.03 -7.76
C ILE A 72 0.07 3.44 -7.14
N LYS A 73 -1.08 4.13 -7.22
CA LYS A 73 -1.26 5.45 -6.60
C LYS A 73 -1.09 5.41 -5.08
N GLU A 74 -1.70 4.43 -4.40
CA GLU A 74 -1.54 4.25 -2.95
C GLU A 74 -0.07 4.02 -2.56
N ILE A 75 0.65 3.16 -3.29
CA ILE A 75 2.08 2.91 -3.06
C ILE A 75 2.89 4.18 -3.26
N GLN A 76 2.63 4.93 -4.34
CA GLN A 76 3.33 6.18 -4.64
C GLN A 76 3.16 7.21 -3.50
N ILE A 77 1.94 7.34 -2.96
CA ILE A 77 1.68 8.22 -1.80
C ILE A 77 2.50 7.78 -0.58
N LYS A 78 2.52 6.47 -0.27
CA LYS A 78 3.30 5.95 0.86
C LYS A 78 4.81 6.12 0.69
N VAL A 79 5.32 6.02 -0.53
CA VAL A 79 6.74 6.29 -0.82
C VAL A 79 7.08 7.75 -0.52
N ILE A 80 6.24 8.69 -1.00
CA ILE A 80 6.44 10.12 -0.73
C ILE A 80 6.37 10.43 0.77
N GLU A 81 5.46 9.77 1.50
CA GLU A 81 5.33 9.92 2.95
C GLU A 81 6.57 9.38 3.69
N ALA A 82 7.07 8.21 3.28
CA ALA A 82 8.30 7.63 3.83
C ALA A 82 9.51 8.55 3.59
N ASP A 83 9.65 9.11 2.38
CA ASP A 83 10.71 10.08 2.07
C ASP A 83 10.63 11.32 2.98
N LYS A 84 9.42 11.82 3.26
CA LYS A 84 9.22 12.94 4.18
C LYS A 84 9.66 12.60 5.61
N ILE A 85 9.37 11.39 6.08
CA ILE A 85 9.78 10.91 7.40
C ILE A 85 11.31 10.76 7.48
N ILE A 86 11.93 10.18 6.45
CA ILE A 86 13.40 10.04 6.36
C ILE A 86 14.07 11.42 6.45
N ASN A 87 13.60 12.40 5.67
CA ASN A 87 14.13 13.76 5.73
C ASN A 87 13.98 14.40 7.13
N ALA A 88 12.86 14.16 7.82
CA ALA A 88 12.67 14.64 9.18
C ALA A 88 13.62 13.97 10.18
N ILE A 89 13.85 12.66 10.04
CA ILE A 89 14.81 11.90 10.85
C ILE A 89 16.22 12.42 10.61
N GLU A 90 16.65 12.60 9.37
CA GLU A 90 17.98 13.14 9.04
C GLU A 90 18.21 14.52 9.64
N MET A 91 17.21 15.41 9.56
CA MET A 91 17.28 16.74 10.18
C MET A 91 17.41 16.64 11.70
N ASN A 92 16.67 15.72 12.34
CA ASN A 92 16.74 15.52 13.78
C ASN A 92 18.08 14.91 14.21
N ILE A 93 18.62 13.95 13.46
CA ILE A 93 19.94 13.38 13.68
C ILE A 93 21.00 14.48 13.61
N HIS A 94 20.92 15.36 12.60
CA HIS A 94 21.87 16.45 12.45
C HIS A 94 21.84 17.39 13.67
N LYS A 95 20.65 17.81 14.10
CA LYS A 95 20.49 18.64 15.32
C LYS A 95 21.01 17.94 16.57
N SER A 96 20.71 16.65 16.74
CA SER A 96 21.19 15.87 17.87
C SER A 96 22.72 15.74 17.86
N LEU A 97 23.34 15.62 16.68
CA LEU A 97 24.79 15.59 16.53
C LEU A 97 25.41 16.95 16.90
N GLU A 98 24.84 18.05 16.45
CA GLU A 98 25.27 19.40 16.86
C GLU A 98 25.19 19.58 18.38
N VAL A 99 24.08 19.17 18.98
CA VAL A 99 23.87 19.23 20.42
C VAL A 99 24.87 18.33 21.15
N ALA A 100 25.09 17.09 20.68
CA ALA A 100 26.07 16.17 21.25
C ALA A 100 27.49 16.76 21.18
N LYS A 101 27.85 17.43 20.08
CA LYS A 101 29.13 18.11 19.94
C LYS A 101 29.27 19.25 20.96
N ILE A 102 28.23 20.06 21.14
CA ILE A 102 28.20 21.12 22.17
C ILE A 102 28.38 20.53 23.57
N PHE A 103 27.74 19.40 23.87
CA PHE A 103 27.88 18.74 25.17
C PHE A 103 29.27 18.11 25.36
N GLN A 104 29.83 17.49 24.33
CA GLN A 104 31.19 16.96 24.38
C GLN A 104 32.22 18.08 24.65
N ASP A 105 32.05 19.25 24.04
CA ASP A 105 32.94 20.38 24.23
C ASP A 105 32.75 21.08 25.59
N LYS A 106 31.52 21.05 26.16
CA LYS A 106 31.18 21.75 27.41
C LYS A 106 31.25 20.92 28.67
N ILE A 107 31.33 19.59 28.59
CA ILE A 107 31.48 18.75 29.77
C ILE A 107 32.94 18.84 30.23
N PRO A 108 33.25 19.42 31.40
CA PRO A 108 34.61 19.49 31.91
C PRO A 108 35.04 18.09 32.39
N HIS A 109 35.50 17.25 31.46
CA HIS A 109 35.89 15.87 31.74
C HIS A 109 36.94 15.76 32.84
N LYS A 110 37.85 16.74 32.92
CA LYS A 110 38.86 16.83 33.97
C LYS A 110 38.23 17.03 35.36
N GLU A 111 37.26 17.94 35.47
CA GLU A 111 36.59 18.22 36.74
C GLU A 111 35.73 17.03 37.19
N ILE A 112 35.07 16.34 36.25
CA ILE A 112 34.30 15.13 36.57
C ILE A 112 35.21 14.01 37.06
N MET A 113 36.37 13.81 36.43
CA MET A 113 37.37 12.84 36.93
C MET A 113 37.85 13.21 38.33
N GLU A 114 38.20 14.47 38.59
CA GLU A 114 38.63 14.95 39.92
C GLU A 114 37.52 14.74 40.97
N ARG A 115 36.26 14.98 40.62
CA ARG A 115 35.10 14.68 41.47
C ARG A 115 34.98 13.18 41.74
N GLN A 116 35.09 12.32 40.72
CA GLN A 116 35.04 10.86 40.90
C GLN A 116 36.15 10.35 41.81
N HIS A 117 37.38 10.84 41.65
CA HIS A 117 38.47 10.52 42.58
C HIS A 117 38.14 10.97 44.00
N THR A 118 37.62 12.19 44.17
CA THR A 118 37.22 12.72 45.48
C THR A 118 36.13 11.86 46.13
N ILE A 119 35.13 11.38 45.38
CA ILE A 119 34.10 10.45 45.88
C ILE A 119 34.76 9.17 46.41
N LYS A 120 35.73 8.60 45.66
CA LYS A 120 36.46 7.40 46.10
C LYS A 120 37.19 7.63 47.42
N TYR A 121 37.89 8.76 47.55
CA TYR A 121 38.60 9.12 48.78
C TYR A 121 37.66 9.33 49.97
N VAL A 122 36.54 10.03 49.78
CA VAL A 122 35.55 10.25 50.84
C VAL A 122 34.87 8.94 51.23
N LYS A 123 34.52 8.08 50.25
CA LYS A 123 33.95 6.76 50.51
C LYS A 123 34.92 5.88 51.29
N ALA A 124 36.19 5.84 50.90
CA ALA A 124 37.23 5.10 51.62
C ALA A 124 37.42 5.64 53.05
N ALA A 125 37.37 6.95 53.25
CA ALA A 125 37.47 7.55 54.58
C ALA A 125 36.26 7.24 55.47
N LYS A 126 35.03 7.24 54.92
CA LYS A 126 33.82 6.80 55.63
C LYS A 126 33.92 5.32 56.05
N LEU A 127 34.38 4.45 55.15
CA LEU A 127 34.57 3.02 55.44
C LEU A 127 35.70 2.76 56.46
N ALA A 128 36.80 3.52 56.37
CA ALA A 128 37.90 3.44 57.31
C ALA A 128 37.47 3.85 58.73
N HIS A 129 36.66 4.90 58.85
CA HIS A 129 36.12 5.36 60.13
C HIS A 129 35.13 4.34 60.74
N GLN A 130 34.41 3.60 59.90
CA GLN A 130 33.57 2.47 60.34
C GLN A 130 34.39 1.26 60.84
N GLY A 131 35.73 1.30 60.71
CA GLY A 131 36.63 0.26 61.23
C GLY A 131 36.82 -0.93 60.29
N LEU A 132 36.52 -0.79 59.00
CA LEU A 132 36.76 -1.86 58.02
C LEU A 132 38.26 -2.12 57.80
N SER A 133 38.59 -3.36 57.43
CA SER A 133 39.94 -3.78 57.10
C SER A 133 40.41 -3.18 55.76
N ILE A 134 41.72 -3.13 55.54
CA ILE A 134 42.32 -2.61 54.30
C ILE A 134 41.84 -3.43 53.09
N GLU A 135 41.71 -4.74 53.28
CA GLU A 135 41.29 -5.70 52.26
C GLU A 135 39.83 -5.51 51.87
N ASP A 136 38.97 -5.15 52.81
CA ASP A 136 37.54 -4.93 52.56
C ASP A 136 37.28 -3.56 51.91
N ILE A 137 38.03 -2.53 52.28
CA ILE A 137 37.97 -1.21 51.64
C ILE A 137 38.47 -1.30 50.19
N SER A 138 39.53 -2.07 49.94
CA SER A 138 40.11 -2.28 48.60
C SER A 138 39.16 -2.98 47.62
N LYS A 139 38.26 -3.83 48.12
CA LYS A 139 37.21 -4.47 47.28
C LYS A 139 36.11 -3.50 46.89
N GLU A 140 35.84 -2.49 47.73
CA GLU A 140 34.69 -1.59 47.60
C GLU A 140 35.07 -0.24 46.95
N VAL A 141 36.36 0.11 46.95
CA VAL A 141 36.92 1.33 46.37
C VAL A 141 38.22 1.02 45.64
N ASP A 142 38.27 1.36 44.34
CA ASP A 142 39.48 1.25 43.51
C ASP A 142 40.52 2.33 43.88
N LEU A 143 41.22 2.16 45.00
CA LEU A 143 42.36 2.97 45.43
C LEU A 143 43.57 2.06 45.64
N THR A 144 44.77 2.61 45.54
CA THR A 144 45.97 1.81 45.79
C THR A 144 46.06 1.42 47.27
N PRO A 145 46.62 0.25 47.60
CA PRO A 145 46.69 -0.21 48.99
C PRO A 145 47.47 0.77 49.91
N GLY A 146 48.43 1.51 49.36
CA GLY A 146 49.16 2.54 50.10
C GLY A 146 48.32 3.79 50.41
N GLU A 147 47.44 4.20 49.50
CA GLU A 147 46.49 5.30 49.75
C GLU A 147 45.45 4.90 50.80
N ILE A 148 44.96 3.66 50.74
CA ILE A 148 44.00 3.13 51.73
C ILE A 148 44.63 3.07 53.12
N ASP A 149 45.89 2.61 53.26
CA ASP A 149 46.61 2.59 54.53
C ASP A 149 46.77 4.00 55.13
N LEU A 150 47.05 4.99 54.29
CA LEU A 150 47.13 6.39 54.72
C LEU A 150 45.78 6.93 55.20
N ILE A 151 44.71 6.70 54.43
CA ILE A 151 43.34 7.11 54.77
C ILE A 151 42.90 6.45 56.08
N LEU A 152 43.23 5.17 56.25
CA LEU A 152 42.92 4.41 57.45
C LEU A 152 43.65 4.98 58.66
N LYS A 153 44.94 5.27 58.57
CA LYS A 153 45.70 5.91 59.66
C LYS A 153 45.16 7.29 60.04
N LEU A 154 44.73 8.08 59.05
CA LEU A 154 44.24 9.45 59.27
C LEU A 154 42.82 9.52 59.84
N ASN A 155 41.93 8.60 59.44
CA ASN A 155 40.49 8.68 59.77
C ASN A 155 40.02 7.65 60.81
N LYS A 156 40.92 6.83 61.35
CA LYS A 156 40.59 5.77 62.33
C LYS A 156 40.05 6.32 63.65
N GLU A 157 40.61 7.42 64.16
CA GLU A 157 40.27 7.96 65.48
C GLU A 157 39.30 9.15 65.39
N ASN A 158 39.42 9.95 64.34
CA ASN A 158 38.53 11.08 64.08
C ASN A 158 38.38 11.26 62.56
N LEU A 159 37.14 11.39 62.09
CA LEU A 159 36.88 11.67 60.67
C LEU A 159 37.38 13.08 60.36
N MET A 160 38.28 13.22 59.38
CA MET A 160 38.92 14.51 59.10
C MET A 160 38.00 15.54 58.43
N PHE A 161 36.78 15.16 58.06
CA PHE A 161 35.78 16.04 57.46
C PHE A 161 34.41 15.85 58.12
N GLU A 162 33.64 16.93 58.16
CA GLU A 162 32.25 16.92 58.62
C GLU A 162 31.34 16.47 57.48
N GLU A 163 30.48 15.49 57.74
CA GLU A 163 29.60 14.91 56.73
C GLU A 163 28.59 15.93 56.15
N ASP A 164 28.20 16.91 56.95
CA ASP A 164 27.30 18.01 56.58
C ASP A 164 27.98 19.09 55.72
N SER A 165 29.32 19.16 55.73
CA SER A 165 30.09 20.12 54.93
C SER A 165 30.46 19.58 53.54
N LEU A 166 30.08 18.34 53.22
CA LEU A 166 30.36 17.74 51.93
C LEU A 166 29.38 18.27 50.87
N PRO A 167 29.86 18.59 49.66
CA PRO A 167 28.99 18.89 48.53
C PRO A 167 27.98 17.77 48.23
N GLU A 168 26.78 18.15 47.81
CA GLU A 168 25.64 17.23 47.58
C GLU A 168 25.96 16.06 46.63
N TRP A 169 26.88 16.24 45.67
CA TRP A 169 27.29 15.20 44.71
C TRP A 169 28.06 14.03 45.33
N ILE A 170 28.62 14.20 46.54
CA ILE A 170 29.36 13.14 47.26
C ILE A 170 28.41 12.20 48.00
N ASN A 171 27.28 12.72 48.48
CA ASN A 171 26.28 11.94 49.21
C ASN A 171 25.34 11.16 48.29
N VAL A 172 25.51 11.25 46.96
CA VAL A 172 24.86 10.38 45.97
C VAL A 172 25.58 9.02 45.97
N ASN A 173 25.61 8.35 47.11
CA ASN A 173 26.11 6.98 47.19
C ASN A 173 25.23 6.10 46.28
N SER A 174 25.91 5.44 45.34
CA SER A 174 25.39 4.41 44.41
C SER A 174 24.72 4.92 43.14
N MET A 175 25.40 5.77 42.35
CA MET A 175 25.24 5.61 40.90
C MET A 175 25.78 4.24 40.52
N ASN A 176 24.86 3.28 40.36
CA ASN A 176 25.03 2.10 39.54
C ASN A 176 25.79 2.49 38.27
N ASP A 177 27.08 2.15 38.21
CA ASP A 177 27.96 2.22 37.03
C ASP A 177 27.48 1.31 35.86
N GLN A 178 26.25 0.80 35.93
CA GLN A 178 25.61 -0.02 34.90
C GLN A 178 24.21 0.46 34.48
N ASN A 179 23.73 1.62 34.93
CA ASN A 179 22.31 1.98 34.70
C ASN A 179 22.07 3.45 34.33
N ILE A 180 23.08 4.15 33.82
CA ILE A 180 22.89 5.51 33.26
C ILE A 180 22.35 5.43 31.83
N ASP A 181 22.69 4.38 31.08
CA ASP A 181 22.14 4.15 29.73
C ASP A 181 20.63 3.85 29.73
N SER A 182 20.05 3.37 30.84
CA SER A 182 18.63 2.98 30.84
C SER A 182 17.70 4.09 31.33
N LYS A 183 18.17 5.04 32.16
CA LYS A 183 17.30 6.08 32.76
C LYS A 183 17.24 7.40 31.99
N LEU A 184 18.30 7.78 31.28
CA LEU A 184 18.24 8.94 30.37
C LEU A 184 17.45 8.63 29.08
N VAL A 185 17.34 7.36 28.75
CA VAL A 185 16.50 6.80 27.67
C VAL A 185 15.03 6.80 28.09
N GLN A 186 14.69 6.61 29.37
CA GLN A 186 13.30 6.34 29.76
C GLN A 186 12.35 7.55 29.76
N ASN A 187 12.86 8.78 29.82
CA ASN A 187 12.01 9.98 29.90
C ASN A 187 11.74 10.66 28.55
N GLN A 188 12.26 10.13 27.44
CA GLN A 188 12.05 10.70 26.11
C GLN A 188 11.88 9.64 25.01
N TRP A 189 11.54 8.41 25.37
CA TRP A 189 11.02 7.47 24.40
C TRP A 189 9.54 7.78 24.25
N VAL A 190 9.26 8.62 23.26
CA VAL A 190 7.96 8.66 22.57
C VAL A 190 7.47 7.23 22.48
N ASP A 191 6.27 6.95 23.03
CA ASP A 191 5.60 5.64 23.03
C ASP A 191 5.72 4.94 21.66
N PHE A 192 6.84 4.24 21.40
CA PHE A 192 7.06 3.51 20.14
C PHE A 192 6.02 2.39 20.03
N GLU A 193 5.54 1.89 21.16
CA GLU A 193 4.45 0.92 21.22
C GLU A 193 3.14 1.50 20.68
N LYS A 194 2.83 2.79 20.91
CA LYS A 194 1.69 3.47 20.25
C LYS A 194 1.94 3.84 18.80
N ALA A 195 3.19 4.12 18.40
CA ALA A 195 3.53 4.44 17.02
C ALA A 195 3.40 3.22 16.08
N PHE A 196 3.49 2.00 16.61
CA PHE A 196 3.29 0.73 15.90
C PHE A 196 1.92 0.09 16.15
N GLU A 197 1.04 0.69 16.97
CA GLU A 197 -0.37 0.30 16.99
C GLU A 197 -0.98 0.64 15.63
N LEU A 198 -1.16 -0.39 14.80
CA LEU A 198 -1.99 -0.33 13.60
C LEU A 198 -3.26 0.46 13.94
N PRO A 199 -3.54 1.59 13.26
CA PRO A 199 -4.72 2.39 13.52
C PRO A 199 -5.92 1.46 13.58
N LYS A 200 -6.50 1.29 14.77
CA LYS A 200 -7.67 0.44 14.94
C LYS A 200 -8.75 1.10 14.11
N VAL A 201 -8.98 0.55 12.91
CA VAL A 201 -10.03 1.02 12.02
C VAL A 201 -11.32 1.02 12.81
N ASP A 202 -11.86 2.21 13.08
CA ASP A 202 -13.07 2.39 13.87
C ASP A 202 -14.20 1.58 13.23
N LYS A 203 -14.47 0.40 13.82
CA LYS A 203 -15.49 -0.53 13.32
C LYS A 203 -16.88 0.11 13.31
N GLU A 204 -17.11 1.09 14.18
CA GLU A 204 -18.33 1.91 14.19
C GLU A 204 -18.45 2.82 12.98
N ASN A 205 -17.37 3.49 12.56
CA ASN A 205 -17.38 4.34 11.38
C ASN A 205 -17.53 3.51 10.10
N LEU A 206 -16.93 2.31 10.06
CA LEU A 206 -17.09 1.38 8.95
C LEU A 206 -18.53 0.84 8.85
N LYS A 207 -19.16 0.55 10.00
CA LYS A 207 -20.56 0.12 10.05
C LYS A 207 -21.50 1.23 9.61
N ARG A 208 -21.30 2.47 10.09
CA ARG A 208 -22.07 3.64 9.64
C ARG A 208 -21.90 3.92 8.15
N LEU A 209 -20.70 3.74 7.60
CA LEU A 209 -20.45 3.89 6.17
C LEU A 209 -21.16 2.78 5.35
N GLY A 210 -21.15 1.54 5.85
CA GLY A 210 -21.89 0.42 5.26
C GLY A 210 -23.40 0.63 5.27
N ASP A 211 -23.94 1.14 6.38
CA ASP A 211 -25.36 1.45 6.52
C ASP A 211 -25.77 2.59 5.57
N ARG A 212 -24.97 3.66 5.47
CA ARG A 212 -25.19 4.76 4.50
C ARG A 212 -25.08 4.30 3.05
N PHE A 213 -24.15 3.41 2.75
CA PHE A 213 -24.02 2.84 1.41
C PHE A 213 -25.25 1.99 1.06
N LYS A 214 -25.71 1.16 2.00
CA LYS A 214 -26.91 0.33 1.80
C LYS A 214 -28.16 1.20 1.61
N GLU A 215 -28.29 2.27 2.37
CA GLU A 215 -29.37 3.25 2.25
C GLU A 215 -29.32 3.98 0.89
N ALA A 216 -28.13 4.38 0.41
CA ALA A 216 -27.96 5.00 -0.89
C ALA A 216 -28.30 4.04 -2.05
N VAL A 217 -27.95 2.75 -1.93
CA VAL A 217 -28.32 1.72 -2.92
C VAL A 217 -29.84 1.50 -2.94
N HIS A 218 -30.50 1.46 -1.78
CA HIS A 218 -31.95 1.36 -1.72
C HIS A 218 -32.63 2.58 -2.33
N GLN A 219 -32.17 3.80 -2.03
CA GLN A 219 -32.72 5.03 -2.62
C GLN A 219 -32.51 5.10 -4.14
N ALA A 220 -31.36 4.64 -4.65
CA ALA A 220 -31.11 4.57 -6.09
C ALA A 220 -32.01 3.53 -6.78
N ASN A 221 -32.27 2.41 -6.12
CA ASN A 221 -33.14 1.35 -6.64
C ASN A 221 -34.62 1.79 -6.64
N GLU A 222 -35.07 2.49 -5.59
CA GLU A 222 -36.43 3.06 -5.52
C GLU A 222 -36.63 4.19 -6.53
N LYS A 223 -35.64 5.04 -6.76
CA LYS A 223 -35.71 6.08 -7.82
C LYS A 223 -35.81 5.47 -9.23
N ASN A 224 -35.10 4.38 -9.51
CA ASN A 224 -35.25 3.65 -10.78
C ASN A 224 -36.64 2.98 -10.92
N LEU A 225 -37.27 2.61 -9.81
CA LEU A 225 -38.64 2.07 -9.82
C LEU A 225 -39.69 3.17 -10.08
N HIS A 226 -39.44 4.42 -9.66
CA HIS A 226 -40.35 5.54 -9.89
C HIS A 226 -40.19 6.21 -11.26
N ASP A 227 -38.97 6.28 -11.81
CA ASP A 227 -38.74 6.83 -13.15
C ASP A 227 -39.21 5.89 -14.28
N SER A 228 -39.33 4.58 -14.01
CA SER A 228 -39.92 3.62 -14.95
C SER A 228 -41.45 3.70 -15.04
N THR A 229 -42.13 4.42 -14.14
CA THR A 229 -43.59 4.64 -14.21
C THR A 229 -43.97 5.93 -14.96
N ILE A 230 -43.06 6.88 -15.15
CA ILE A 230 -43.33 8.14 -15.89
C ILE A 230 -42.95 8.01 -17.38
N ALA A 231 -42.06 7.07 -17.73
CA ALA A 231 -41.64 6.85 -19.12
C ALA A 231 -42.65 6.08 -20.01
N THR A 232 -43.78 5.62 -19.46
CA THR A 232 -44.76 4.81 -20.23
C THR A 232 -45.86 5.63 -20.92
N GLU A 233 -45.93 6.97 -20.74
CA GLU A 233 -46.93 7.84 -21.39
C GLU A 233 -46.39 8.77 -22.48
N ALA A 234 -45.07 8.77 -22.76
CA ALA A 234 -44.46 9.68 -23.73
C ALA A 234 -43.86 8.99 -24.98
N ALA A 235 -44.38 7.83 -25.38
CA ALA A 235 -43.88 7.09 -26.56
C ALA A 235 -45.00 6.59 -27.48
N MET A 236 -45.84 7.49 -27.98
CA MET A 236 -46.54 7.28 -29.24
C MET A 236 -46.43 8.52 -30.13
N GLY A 237 -45.51 8.45 -31.09
CA GLY A 237 -45.50 9.31 -32.27
C GLY A 237 -44.22 10.12 -32.44
N SER A 238 -43.27 9.60 -33.22
CA SER A 238 -42.71 10.33 -34.38
C SER A 238 -41.54 9.59 -35.02
N LYS A 239 -41.82 9.04 -36.21
CA LYS A 239 -41.00 8.99 -37.43
C LYS A 239 -39.47 9.07 -37.32
N ILE A 240 -38.84 7.96 -37.72
CA ILE A 240 -37.80 7.82 -38.75
C ILE A 240 -37.12 9.14 -39.19
N ALA A 241 -35.84 9.28 -38.83
CA ALA A 241 -34.84 9.95 -39.66
C ALA A 241 -33.47 9.32 -39.40
N SER A 242 -33.00 8.57 -40.40
CA SER A 242 -31.64 8.06 -40.53
C SER A 242 -30.61 9.19 -40.55
N ILE A 243 -29.58 9.11 -39.72
CA ILE A 243 -28.35 9.93 -39.81
C ILE A 243 -27.13 8.98 -39.65
N PRO A 244 -26.11 9.10 -40.51
CA PRO A 244 -25.12 8.05 -40.74
C PRO A 244 -24.02 7.98 -39.69
N MET A 245 -23.55 6.75 -39.50
CA MET A 245 -22.38 6.32 -38.76
C MET A 245 -21.12 7.00 -39.30
N ASN A 246 -20.61 7.99 -38.57
CA ASN A 246 -19.36 8.67 -38.89
C ASN A 246 -18.21 8.00 -38.12
N GLN A 247 -17.25 7.46 -38.87
CA GLN A 247 -15.97 6.95 -38.36
C GLN A 247 -15.21 8.07 -37.63
N PRO A 248 -14.54 7.82 -36.49
CA PRO A 248 -13.53 8.73 -36.02
C PRO A 248 -12.27 8.60 -36.89
N GLN A 249 -12.05 9.63 -37.70
CA GLN A 249 -10.80 9.90 -38.36
C GLN A 249 -9.67 10.06 -37.33
N LYS A 250 -8.62 9.30 -37.59
CA LYS A 250 -7.24 9.46 -37.13
C LYS A 250 -6.78 10.92 -37.32
N LYS A 251 -6.51 11.64 -36.22
CA LYS A 251 -5.62 12.82 -36.19
C LYS A 251 -4.92 12.93 -34.82
N ASP A 252 -3.60 12.77 -34.90
CA ASP A 252 -2.56 13.58 -34.27
C ASP A 252 -2.70 13.97 -32.79
N ALA A 253 -1.82 13.42 -31.95
CA ALA A 253 -0.71 14.16 -31.32
C ALA A 253 -0.27 13.45 -30.02
N ILE A 254 0.94 12.91 -29.99
CA ILE A 254 1.68 12.83 -28.72
C ILE A 254 2.69 13.97 -28.77
N GLN A 255 2.22 15.15 -28.36
CA GLN A 255 3.10 16.24 -27.98
C GLN A 255 3.80 15.82 -26.68
N GLN A 256 5.12 15.97 -26.70
CA GLN A 256 5.98 15.83 -25.55
C GLN A 256 5.69 16.97 -24.57
N GLU A 257 5.19 16.68 -23.38
CA GLU A 257 5.18 17.67 -22.29
C GLU A 257 6.61 17.86 -21.79
N ALA A 258 7.19 19.00 -22.16
CA ALA A 258 8.40 19.52 -21.54
C ALA A 258 8.03 20.22 -20.23
N VAL A 259 8.36 19.61 -19.09
CA VAL A 259 8.27 20.28 -17.78
C VAL A 259 9.44 21.25 -17.66
N ASN A 260 9.12 22.55 -17.63
CA ASN A 260 10.11 23.61 -17.46
C ASN A 260 10.36 23.86 -15.97
N GLN A 261 11.43 23.28 -15.44
CA GLN A 261 12.05 23.75 -14.20
C GLN A 261 13.45 24.30 -14.51
N LYS A 262 13.61 25.61 -14.32
CA LYS A 262 14.89 26.33 -14.34
C LYS A 262 15.75 26.14 -15.62
N GLY A 263 15.15 26.31 -16.80
CA GLY A 263 15.90 26.63 -18.03
C GLY A 263 16.75 25.51 -18.63
N LYS A 264 16.57 24.25 -18.22
CA LYS A 264 17.17 23.09 -18.90
C LYS A 264 16.08 22.11 -19.33
N VAL A 265 15.93 21.94 -20.64
CA VAL A 265 15.01 20.97 -21.24
C VAL A 265 15.58 19.57 -21.04
N VAL A 266 14.90 18.72 -20.26
CA VAL A 266 15.26 17.32 -20.06
C VAL A 266 14.28 16.44 -20.82
N THR A 267 14.74 15.81 -21.89
CA THR A 267 13.97 14.83 -22.68
C THR A 267 14.01 13.48 -21.98
N VAL A 268 12.90 13.06 -21.37
CA VAL A 268 12.78 11.73 -20.76
C VAL A 268 12.59 10.69 -21.87
N LYS A 269 13.59 9.83 -22.08
CA LYS A 269 13.47 8.67 -22.98
C LYS A 269 12.64 7.57 -22.31
N PRO A 270 11.72 6.91 -23.03
CA PRO A 270 10.95 5.80 -22.48
C PRO A 270 11.85 4.62 -22.13
N PHE A 271 11.64 4.06 -20.95
CA PHE A 271 12.39 2.93 -20.40
C PHE A 271 11.95 1.63 -21.09
N ALA A 272 12.88 0.91 -21.72
CA ALA A 272 12.61 -0.38 -22.34
C ALA A 272 12.97 -1.51 -21.37
N PHE A 273 12.00 -2.37 -21.04
CA PHE A 273 12.24 -3.55 -20.18
C PHE A 273 12.99 -4.62 -20.98
N LYS A 274 14.15 -5.03 -20.46
CA LYS A 274 14.95 -6.12 -21.02
C LYS A 274 14.40 -7.44 -20.48
N ARG A 275 13.88 -8.30 -21.35
CA ARG A 275 13.39 -9.64 -21.01
C ARG A 275 14.59 -10.51 -20.62
N ILE A 276 14.54 -11.11 -19.43
CA ILE A 276 15.53 -12.09 -18.99
C ILE A 276 15.15 -13.43 -19.62
N GLU A 277 15.97 -13.96 -20.51
CA GLU A 277 15.82 -15.34 -20.99
C GLU A 277 16.33 -16.29 -19.92
N GLN A 278 15.46 -17.20 -19.47
CA GLN A 278 15.84 -18.34 -18.63
C GLN A 278 16.51 -19.37 -19.53
N THR A 279 17.83 -19.49 -19.46
CA THR A 279 18.56 -20.64 -19.99
C THR A 279 18.47 -21.79 -19.00
N ASN A 280 17.89 -22.91 -19.46
CA ASN A 280 17.93 -24.23 -18.83
C ASN A 280 19.37 -24.76 -18.70
#